data_AF-A0A947ET03-F1
#
_entry.id   AF-A0A947ET03-F1
#
_cell.length_a   1.000
_cell.length_b   1.000
_cell.length_c   1.000
_cell.angle_alpha   90.00
_cell.angle_beta   90.00
_cell.angle_gamma   90.00
#
_symmetry.space_group_name_H-M   'P 1'
#
loop_
_entity.id
_entity.type
_entity.pdbx_description
1 polymer ?
#
loop_
_entity_poly.entity_id
_entity_poly.type
_entity_poly.pdbx_seq_one_letter_code
_entity_poly.pdbx_strand_id
1 'polypeptide(L)'
;QDVQNQLIVSPPFKNPLDISPQGGASKYIEIVINDTLQENTTYTMNFGESIVDNNEGNAYPYLTYVFSTGDYLDSLSLVGVVRDAFNKETDEFISVMLYEIDSSYTDSVIRKNPPNYLTNTLDSTTIFQLQYLKAGDYRLIAIKDEAKNNLYDPVVDKIGFVEDTITLPTDSIYVLDLFREVADYSPVVPKLAASNKIVFGYNGPDEKLQVQPISKIPDTVFTYLAKEPGKDTLNYWFTPFDADSLIFEIINPRLVQRDTFTIKTRELPMDSLLISASHRSSINFLDTLTLSANIPVQASDTARVSMISKDSLPQLLQISLDTIGNRLVIDFEKEPNETYLLSILPGALTDIFGTTNDTLNYRLTTGSYADYGNLRIRLSGDVSYPVLVELTTPQGEVVRSIVAQEDQLFEFNLLNPAKYLLRAIFDKNKNQRWDTGNFKEKIQPEKVVYFPQEIEVRANWELEQLFVIEE
;
A
#
# COMPACT_ATOMS: atom_id res chain seq x y z
N GLN A 1 -20.17 -12.41 -21.91
CA GLN A 1 -20.31 -12.34 -20.43
C GLN A 1 -19.44 -11.20 -19.93
N ASP A 2 -19.79 -10.55 -18.82
CA ASP A 2 -18.96 -9.53 -18.16
C ASP A 2 -18.39 -8.40 -19.06
N VAL A 3 -19.17 -7.98 -20.07
CA VAL A 3 -18.72 -6.99 -21.06
C VAL A 3 -18.35 -5.65 -20.42
N GLN A 4 -18.98 -5.30 -19.30
CA GLN A 4 -18.73 -4.03 -18.61
C GLN A 4 -17.31 -3.94 -18.01
N ASN A 5 -16.71 -5.06 -17.60
CA ASN A 5 -15.35 -5.06 -17.06
C ASN A 5 -14.27 -5.34 -18.12
N GLN A 6 -14.65 -5.99 -19.23
CA GLN A 6 -13.73 -6.48 -20.26
C GLN A 6 -13.63 -5.55 -21.48
N LEU A 7 -14.67 -4.76 -21.76
CA LEU A 7 -14.68 -3.88 -22.92
C LEU A 7 -13.82 -2.63 -22.68
N ILE A 8 -12.84 -2.45 -23.54
CA ILE A 8 -12.00 -1.26 -23.57
C ILE A 8 -12.33 -0.49 -24.85
N VAL A 9 -12.62 0.79 -24.70
CA VAL A 9 -12.90 1.70 -25.81
C VAL A 9 -11.84 2.80 -25.84
N SER A 10 -11.27 3.05 -27.00
CA SER A 10 -10.29 4.11 -27.21
C SER A 10 -10.58 4.89 -28.51
N PRO A 11 -10.77 6.22 -28.45
CA PRO A 11 -10.92 7.05 -27.25
C PRO A 11 -12.11 6.62 -26.37
N PRO A 12 -12.01 6.73 -25.03
CA PRO A 12 -13.10 6.38 -24.12
C PRO A 12 -14.31 7.32 -24.29
N PHE A 13 -15.51 6.74 -24.21
CA PHE A 13 -16.76 7.50 -24.21
C PHE A 13 -17.07 8.07 -22.82
N LYS A 14 -17.76 9.21 -22.80
CA LYS A 14 -18.26 9.85 -21.58
C LYS A 14 -19.47 9.10 -21.02
N ASN A 15 -20.33 8.61 -21.91
CA ASN A 15 -21.52 7.85 -21.56
C ASN A 15 -21.29 6.35 -21.83
N PRO A 16 -21.85 5.45 -21.00
CA PRO A 16 -21.75 4.03 -21.24
C PRO A 16 -22.45 3.62 -22.55
N LEU A 17 -21.90 2.58 -23.19
CA LEU A 17 -22.46 1.97 -24.39
C LEU A 17 -23.61 1.03 -24.04
N ASP A 18 -24.68 1.05 -24.84
CA ASP A 18 -25.70 0.01 -24.77
C ASP A 18 -25.33 -1.11 -25.73
N ILE A 19 -25.00 -2.28 -25.16
CA ILE A 19 -24.56 -3.45 -25.92
C ILE A 19 -25.59 -4.55 -25.75
N SER A 20 -26.06 -5.11 -26.86
CA SER A 20 -27.00 -6.23 -26.84
C SER A 20 -26.59 -7.35 -27.83
N PRO A 21 -26.79 -8.63 -27.46
CA PRO A 21 -27.29 -9.15 -26.18
C PRO A 21 -26.17 -9.35 -25.12
N GLN A 22 -26.51 -9.25 -23.82
CA GLN A 22 -25.56 -9.46 -22.70
C GLN A 22 -25.68 -10.84 -22.01
N GLY A 23 -26.09 -11.87 -22.74
CA GLY A 23 -26.30 -13.22 -22.15
C GLY A 23 -27.14 -14.19 -22.98
N GLY A 24 -27.50 -13.81 -24.21
CA GLY A 24 -28.22 -14.68 -25.15
C GLY A 24 -27.38 -14.92 -26.42
N ALA A 25 -27.58 -16.08 -27.04
CA ALA A 25 -26.96 -16.39 -28.32
C ALA A 25 -27.49 -15.46 -29.41
N SER A 26 -26.61 -14.73 -30.09
CA SER A 26 -26.96 -13.96 -31.27
C SER A 26 -25.85 -14.03 -32.29
N LYS A 27 -26.23 -13.96 -33.57
CA LYS A 27 -25.27 -13.82 -34.68
C LYS A 27 -24.79 -12.38 -34.84
N TYR A 28 -25.45 -11.43 -34.17
CA TYR A 28 -25.18 -10.00 -34.26
C TYR A 28 -25.04 -9.41 -32.86
N ILE A 29 -24.06 -8.52 -32.71
CA ILE A 29 -23.92 -7.65 -31.54
C ILE A 29 -24.32 -6.25 -31.99
N GLU A 30 -25.29 -5.66 -31.30
CA GLU A 30 -25.67 -4.27 -31.48
C GLU A 30 -24.97 -3.42 -30.43
N ILE A 31 -24.35 -2.32 -30.86
CA ILE A 31 -23.65 -1.37 -30.02
C ILE A 31 -24.24 0.01 -30.31
N VAL A 32 -24.89 0.60 -29.31
CA VAL A 32 -25.43 1.96 -29.40
C VAL A 32 -24.47 2.90 -28.68
N ILE A 33 -23.94 3.86 -29.44
CA ILE A 33 -23.05 4.90 -28.93
C ILE A 33 -23.91 6.10 -28.52
N ASN A 34 -23.95 6.38 -27.22
CA ASN A 34 -24.73 7.47 -26.61
C ASN A 34 -23.93 8.79 -26.52
N ASP A 35 -22.95 8.99 -27.40
CA ASP A 35 -22.03 10.12 -27.41
C ASP A 35 -21.83 10.70 -28.81
N THR A 36 -21.31 11.93 -28.87
CA THR A 36 -20.89 12.56 -30.13
C THR A 36 -19.48 12.11 -30.47
N LEU A 37 -19.30 11.51 -31.65
CA LEU A 37 -17.99 11.09 -32.15
C LEU A 37 -17.15 12.29 -32.59
N GLN A 38 -15.86 12.26 -32.28
CA GLN A 38 -14.90 13.23 -32.77
C GLN A 38 -14.69 13.04 -34.28
N GLU A 39 -14.55 14.13 -35.03
CA GLU A 39 -14.26 14.09 -36.46
C GLU A 39 -12.84 13.56 -36.72
N ASN A 40 -12.62 12.88 -37.85
CA ASN A 40 -11.30 12.38 -38.28
C ASN A 40 -10.55 11.58 -37.20
N THR A 41 -11.28 10.73 -36.47
CA THR A 41 -10.76 10.00 -35.32
C THR A 41 -11.00 8.51 -35.48
N THR A 42 -9.96 7.71 -35.22
CA THR A 42 -10.04 6.26 -35.19
C THR A 42 -10.50 5.78 -33.82
N TYR A 43 -11.56 4.98 -33.78
CA TYR A 43 -12.11 4.36 -32.58
C TYR A 43 -11.82 2.86 -32.58
N THR A 44 -11.38 2.34 -31.45
CA THR A 44 -11.18 0.92 -31.19
C THR A 44 -12.08 0.47 -30.05
N MET A 45 -12.64 -0.74 -30.19
CA MET A 45 -13.45 -1.42 -29.18
C MET A 45 -12.87 -2.82 -29.00
N ASN A 46 -12.12 -3.04 -27.94
CA ASN A 46 -11.54 -4.33 -27.58
C ASN A 46 -12.43 -5.03 -26.54
N PHE A 47 -13.00 -6.17 -26.92
CA PHE A 47 -13.96 -6.90 -26.09
C PHE A 47 -13.33 -7.80 -25.02
N GLY A 48 -12.00 -7.84 -24.90
CA GLY A 48 -11.31 -8.73 -23.97
C GLY A 48 -11.77 -10.17 -24.17
N GLU A 49 -12.20 -10.83 -23.10
CA GLU A 49 -12.76 -12.20 -23.15
C GLU A 49 -14.30 -12.24 -23.14
N SER A 50 -14.97 -11.10 -23.33
CA SER A 50 -16.43 -11.01 -23.14
C SER A 50 -17.27 -11.70 -24.22
N ILE A 51 -16.68 -12.02 -25.37
CA ILE A 51 -17.34 -12.73 -26.47
C ILE A 51 -16.98 -14.21 -26.39
N VAL A 52 -18.01 -15.06 -26.29
CA VAL A 52 -17.86 -16.51 -26.12
C VAL A 52 -18.65 -17.25 -27.19
N ASP A 53 -18.12 -18.39 -27.63
CA ASP A 53 -18.86 -19.31 -28.47
C ASP A 53 -20.08 -19.87 -27.71
N ASN A 54 -21.20 -19.99 -28.41
CA ASN A 54 -22.45 -20.43 -27.80
C ASN A 54 -22.49 -21.93 -27.48
N ASN A 55 -21.75 -22.77 -28.22
CA ASN A 55 -21.81 -24.22 -28.07
C ASN A 55 -20.79 -24.72 -27.06
N GLU A 56 -19.56 -24.23 -27.13
CA GLU A 56 -18.43 -24.71 -26.31
C GLU A 56 -18.10 -23.77 -25.15
N GLY A 57 -18.61 -22.53 -25.14
CA GLY A 57 -18.32 -21.54 -24.12
C GLY A 57 -16.89 -20.97 -24.18
N ASN A 58 -16.12 -21.32 -25.21
CA ASN A 58 -14.76 -20.84 -25.41
C ASN A 58 -14.78 -19.33 -25.68
N ALA A 59 -13.98 -18.57 -24.94
CA ALA A 59 -13.79 -17.15 -25.22
C ALA A 59 -13.12 -16.94 -26.58
N TYR A 60 -13.50 -15.86 -27.26
CA TYR A 60 -12.82 -15.35 -28.44
C TYR A 60 -12.02 -14.11 -28.01
N PRO A 61 -10.81 -14.32 -27.49
CA PRO A 61 -10.12 -13.31 -26.71
C PRO A 61 -9.59 -12.18 -27.60
N TYR A 62 -9.57 -10.96 -27.07
CA TYR A 62 -9.00 -9.75 -27.67
C TYR A 62 -9.64 -9.34 -29.00
N LEU A 63 -10.90 -9.73 -29.27
CA LEU A 63 -11.61 -9.25 -30.46
C LEU A 63 -11.66 -7.72 -30.43
N THR A 64 -11.04 -7.10 -31.43
CA THR A 64 -10.99 -5.64 -31.55
C THR A 64 -11.74 -5.21 -32.80
N TYR A 65 -12.77 -4.40 -32.62
CA TYR A 65 -13.47 -3.72 -33.70
C TYR A 65 -12.91 -2.31 -33.86
N VAL A 66 -12.61 -1.91 -35.10
CA VAL A 66 -11.96 -0.62 -35.41
C VAL A 66 -12.68 0.09 -36.53
N PHE A 67 -12.97 1.37 -36.35
CA PHE A 67 -13.61 2.22 -37.35
C PHE A 67 -13.08 3.66 -37.25
N SER A 68 -13.29 4.47 -38.29
CA SER A 68 -12.89 5.88 -38.31
C SER A 68 -14.07 6.74 -38.74
N THR A 69 -14.14 7.96 -38.19
CA THR A 69 -15.05 9.02 -38.64
C THR A 69 -14.48 9.84 -39.80
N GLY A 70 -13.24 9.56 -40.23
CA GLY A 70 -12.60 10.18 -41.39
C GLY A 70 -12.36 9.19 -42.55
N ASP A 71 -11.52 9.60 -43.51
CA ASP A 71 -11.26 8.85 -44.75
C ASP A 71 -10.26 7.68 -44.59
N TYR A 72 -9.58 7.59 -43.45
CA TYR A 72 -8.58 6.55 -43.18
C TYR A 72 -8.57 6.14 -41.70
N LEU A 73 -7.98 4.96 -41.43
CA LEU A 73 -7.67 4.50 -40.08
C LEU A 73 -6.23 4.89 -39.74
N ASP A 74 -6.04 5.48 -38.56
CA ASP A 74 -4.73 5.68 -37.98
C ASP A 74 -4.02 4.32 -37.80
N SER A 75 -2.70 4.28 -37.90
CA SER A 75 -1.96 3.02 -38.02
C SER A 75 -0.73 2.90 -37.12
N LEU A 76 -0.36 3.95 -36.40
CA LEU A 76 0.80 3.89 -35.51
C LEU A 76 0.46 3.07 -34.25
N SER A 77 1.50 2.58 -33.61
CA SER A 77 1.39 1.80 -32.37
C SER A 77 2.47 2.21 -31.39
N LEU A 78 2.25 1.84 -30.14
CA LEU A 78 3.19 2.02 -29.04
C LEU A 78 3.09 0.81 -28.13
N VAL A 79 4.23 0.28 -27.72
CA VAL A 79 4.34 -0.88 -26.82
C VAL A 79 5.17 -0.54 -25.60
N GLY A 80 4.90 -1.22 -24.50
CA GLY A 80 5.69 -1.06 -23.30
C GLY A 80 5.33 -2.09 -22.23
N VAL A 81 5.94 -1.91 -21.06
CA VAL A 81 5.75 -2.74 -19.89
C VAL A 81 5.40 -1.86 -18.70
N VAL A 82 4.44 -2.30 -17.89
CA VAL A 82 4.15 -1.73 -16.58
C VAL A 82 4.75 -2.62 -15.51
N ARG A 83 5.34 -2.02 -14.48
CA ARG A 83 5.87 -2.72 -13.30
C ARG A 83 5.42 -1.99 -12.04
N ASP A 84 5.34 -2.68 -10.90
CA ASP A 84 5.22 -2.00 -9.61
C ASP A 84 6.61 -1.50 -9.17
N ALA A 85 6.68 -0.25 -8.73
CA ALA A 85 7.92 0.40 -8.34
C ALA A 85 8.51 -0.15 -7.02
N PHE A 86 7.72 -0.83 -6.20
CA PHE A 86 8.10 -1.29 -4.87
C PHE A 86 7.86 -2.77 -4.62
N ASN A 87 6.74 -3.31 -5.12
CA ASN A 87 6.37 -4.71 -4.98
C ASN A 87 6.98 -5.55 -6.11
N LYS A 88 7.25 -6.83 -5.82
CA LYS A 88 7.78 -7.76 -6.83
C LYS A 88 6.78 -8.00 -7.96
N GLU A 89 5.52 -8.20 -7.59
CA GLU A 89 4.43 -8.46 -8.51
C GLU A 89 3.70 -7.16 -8.83
N THR A 90 3.26 -7.02 -10.08
CA THR A 90 2.51 -5.86 -10.56
C THR A 90 1.02 -6.14 -10.50
N ASP A 91 0.22 -5.13 -10.14
CA ASP A 91 -1.24 -5.30 -10.13
C ASP A 91 -1.76 -5.61 -11.54
N GLU A 92 -2.82 -6.41 -11.60
CA GLU A 92 -3.54 -6.70 -12.84
C GLU A 92 -4.41 -5.51 -13.26
N PHE A 93 -4.86 -5.54 -14.51
CA PHE A 93 -5.76 -4.57 -15.11
C PHE A 93 -5.30 -3.11 -15.04
N ILE A 94 -4.03 -2.83 -15.37
CA ILE A 94 -3.51 -1.45 -15.39
C ILE A 94 -3.99 -0.73 -16.63
N SER A 95 -4.61 0.44 -16.46
CA SER A 95 -5.02 1.29 -17.56
C SER A 95 -3.84 2.13 -18.05
N VAL A 96 -3.53 2.05 -19.33
CA VAL A 96 -2.46 2.83 -19.97
C VAL A 96 -3.06 3.83 -20.93
N MET A 97 -2.66 5.08 -20.75
CA MET A 97 -3.30 6.27 -21.26
C MET A 97 -2.31 7.13 -22.04
N LEU A 98 -2.74 7.62 -23.19
CA LEU A 98 -2.06 8.68 -23.92
C LEU A 98 -2.89 9.96 -23.89
N TYR A 99 -2.24 11.06 -23.52
CA TYR A 99 -2.77 12.41 -23.62
C TYR A 99 -2.00 13.18 -24.68
N GLU A 100 -2.69 13.71 -25.67
CA GLU A 100 -2.09 14.55 -26.72
C GLU A 100 -1.59 15.86 -26.11
N ILE A 101 -0.35 16.25 -26.44
CA ILE A 101 0.25 17.50 -26.00
C ILE A 101 -0.02 18.56 -27.07
N ASP A 102 -1.14 19.27 -26.91
CA ASP A 102 -1.48 20.41 -27.74
C ASP A 102 -1.52 21.71 -26.91
N SER A 103 -2.05 22.79 -27.51
CA SER A 103 -2.19 24.09 -26.83
C SER A 103 -3.14 24.10 -25.62
N SER A 104 -3.97 23.07 -25.46
CA SER A 104 -4.93 22.91 -24.37
C SER A 104 -4.42 22.01 -23.25
N TYR A 105 -3.29 21.33 -23.45
CA TYR A 105 -2.70 20.44 -22.47
C TYR A 105 -2.32 21.18 -21.18
N THR A 106 -2.71 20.61 -20.04
CA THR A 106 -2.28 21.06 -18.71
C THR A 106 -1.98 19.84 -17.85
N ASP A 107 -1.06 19.94 -16.89
CA ASP A 107 -0.71 18.79 -16.02
C ASP A 107 -1.91 18.29 -15.18
N SER A 108 -2.95 19.11 -15.03
CA SER A 108 -4.19 18.71 -14.35
C SER A 108 -5.17 17.93 -15.24
N VAL A 109 -4.87 17.75 -16.54
CA VAL A 109 -5.79 17.11 -17.50
C VAL A 109 -6.16 15.70 -17.09
N ILE A 110 -5.21 14.94 -16.53
CA ILE A 110 -5.35 13.53 -16.16
C ILE A 110 -6.35 13.32 -15.01
N ARG A 111 -6.60 14.36 -14.21
CA ARG A 111 -7.57 14.34 -13.11
C ARG A 111 -8.96 14.83 -13.52
N LYS A 112 -9.12 15.36 -14.75
CA LYS A 112 -10.32 16.11 -15.16
C LYS A 112 -10.96 15.59 -16.44
N ASN A 113 -10.15 15.14 -17.37
CA ASN A 113 -10.58 14.72 -18.69
C ASN A 113 -10.09 13.30 -18.95
N PRO A 114 -10.90 12.48 -19.65
CA PRO A 114 -10.45 11.18 -20.08
C PRO A 114 -9.31 11.30 -21.12
N PRO A 115 -8.50 10.24 -21.30
CA PRO A 115 -7.38 10.24 -22.24
C PRO A 115 -7.82 10.23 -23.71
N ASN A 116 -6.91 10.59 -24.62
CA ASN A 116 -7.11 10.47 -26.06
C ASN A 116 -7.05 9.01 -26.52
N TYR A 117 -6.14 8.22 -25.94
CA TYR A 117 -6.06 6.79 -26.19
C TYR A 117 -5.97 6.01 -24.88
N LEU A 118 -6.59 4.84 -24.85
CA LEU A 118 -6.68 3.98 -23.68
C LEU A 118 -6.46 2.51 -24.07
N THR A 119 -5.67 1.80 -23.28
CA THR A 119 -5.59 0.34 -23.30
C THR A 119 -5.50 -0.17 -21.86
N ASN A 120 -5.51 -1.48 -21.67
CA ASN A 120 -5.35 -2.09 -20.37
C ASN A 120 -4.45 -3.33 -20.47
N THR A 121 -3.67 -3.63 -19.43
CA THR A 121 -2.79 -4.81 -19.37
C THR A 121 -3.54 -6.13 -19.11
N LEU A 122 -4.86 -6.07 -18.90
CA LEU A 122 -5.77 -7.19 -18.67
C LEU A 122 -5.33 -8.04 -17.47
N ASP A 123 -5.67 -9.34 -17.46
CA ASP A 123 -5.67 -10.18 -16.26
C ASP A 123 -4.30 -10.78 -15.87
N SER A 124 -3.29 -10.73 -16.74
CA SER A 124 -2.03 -11.45 -16.48
C SER A 124 -0.80 -10.95 -17.23
N THR A 125 -0.96 -9.93 -18.09
CA THR A 125 0.19 -9.37 -18.82
C THR A 125 0.68 -8.11 -18.11
N THR A 126 1.99 -7.91 -18.06
CA THR A 126 2.61 -6.62 -17.72
C THR A 126 2.86 -5.77 -18.97
N ILE A 127 2.62 -6.35 -20.14
CA ILE A 127 2.86 -5.72 -21.45
C ILE A 127 1.59 -5.02 -21.88
N PHE A 128 1.71 -3.78 -22.33
CA PHE A 128 0.61 -3.06 -22.95
C PHE A 128 0.93 -2.75 -24.41
N GLN A 129 -0.13 -2.66 -25.21
CA GLN A 129 -0.04 -2.23 -26.59
C GLN A 129 -1.18 -1.24 -26.89
N LEU A 130 -0.80 -0.08 -27.37
CA LEU A 130 -1.68 0.93 -27.94
C LEU A 130 -1.54 0.86 -29.47
N GLN A 131 -2.67 0.83 -30.18
CA GLN A 131 -2.72 0.68 -31.64
C GLN A 131 -3.65 1.72 -32.23
N TYR A 132 -3.53 1.93 -33.55
CA TYR A 132 -4.34 2.88 -34.29
C TYR A 132 -4.17 4.32 -33.78
N LEU A 133 -2.90 4.68 -33.53
CA LEU A 133 -2.50 5.97 -33.02
C LEU A 133 -2.18 6.94 -34.16
N LYS A 134 -2.49 8.21 -33.94
CA LYS A 134 -2.14 9.32 -34.83
C LYS A 134 -0.75 9.84 -34.51
N ALA A 135 -0.01 10.30 -35.53
CA ALA A 135 1.27 10.97 -35.33
C ALA A 135 1.10 12.25 -34.50
N GLY A 136 2.01 12.49 -33.55
CA GLY A 136 1.91 13.61 -32.63
C GLY A 136 2.80 13.45 -31.39
N ASP A 137 2.72 14.44 -30.50
CA ASP A 137 3.40 14.46 -29.21
C ASP A 137 2.43 14.10 -28.10
N TYR A 138 2.85 13.21 -27.19
CA TYR A 138 1.99 12.64 -26.17
C TYR A 138 2.67 12.52 -24.80
N ARG A 139 1.84 12.46 -23.77
CA ARG A 139 2.19 12.01 -22.42
C ARG A 139 1.66 10.59 -22.23
N LEU A 140 2.53 9.70 -21.79
CA LEU A 140 2.21 8.31 -21.49
C LEU A 140 2.15 8.10 -19.99
N ILE A 141 0.99 7.59 -19.55
CA ILE A 141 0.66 7.41 -18.15
C ILE A 141 0.01 6.05 -17.99
N ALA A 142 0.35 5.34 -16.92
CA ALA A 142 -0.37 4.16 -16.45
C ALA A 142 -1.03 4.50 -15.12
N ILE A 143 -2.25 4.03 -14.90
CA ILE A 143 -2.92 4.11 -13.60
C ILE A 143 -3.54 2.76 -13.22
N LYS A 144 -3.41 2.43 -11.93
CA LYS A 144 -4.28 1.44 -11.29
C LYS A 144 -5.51 2.19 -10.78
N ASP A 145 -6.51 2.29 -11.64
CA ASP A 145 -7.77 3.02 -11.37
C ASP A 145 -8.73 2.15 -10.55
N GLU A 146 -8.88 2.48 -9.27
CA GLU A 146 -9.80 1.79 -8.36
C GLU A 146 -11.27 2.20 -8.60
N ALA A 147 -11.52 3.41 -9.09
CA ALA A 147 -12.85 3.97 -9.32
C ALA A 147 -13.45 3.61 -10.70
N LYS A 148 -12.62 3.08 -11.61
CA LYS A 148 -12.97 2.72 -12.99
C LYS A 148 -13.60 3.87 -13.78
N ASN A 149 -13.09 5.08 -13.57
CA ASN A 149 -13.58 6.31 -14.20
C ASN A 149 -12.60 6.89 -15.24
N ASN A 150 -11.47 6.23 -15.47
CA ASN A 150 -10.36 6.64 -16.34
C ASN A 150 -9.75 8.00 -15.96
N LEU A 151 -9.85 8.41 -14.69
CA LEU A 151 -9.27 9.61 -14.14
C LEU A 151 -8.33 9.23 -12.99
N TYR A 152 -7.25 9.97 -12.84
CA TYR A 152 -6.31 9.72 -11.76
C TYR A 152 -6.76 10.39 -10.44
N ASP A 153 -6.91 9.59 -9.39
CA ASP A 153 -7.06 10.03 -8.00
C ASP A 153 -5.80 9.69 -7.17
N PRO A 154 -4.99 10.68 -6.75
CA PRO A 154 -3.76 10.44 -6.00
C PRO A 154 -3.97 9.85 -4.60
N VAL A 155 -5.21 9.83 -4.07
CA VAL A 155 -5.51 9.25 -2.76
C VAL A 155 -5.57 7.73 -2.83
N VAL A 156 -6.11 7.17 -3.91
CA VAL A 156 -6.42 5.73 -4.02
C VAL A 156 -5.62 5.03 -5.12
N ASP A 157 -5.36 5.71 -6.24
CA ASP A 157 -4.78 5.10 -7.42
C ASP A 157 -3.26 5.07 -7.36
N LYS A 158 -2.66 4.07 -8.02
CA LYS A 158 -1.24 4.12 -8.39
C LYS A 158 -1.11 4.81 -9.75
N ILE A 159 0.01 5.50 -9.95
CA ILE A 159 0.37 6.14 -11.21
C ILE A 159 1.79 5.73 -11.62
N GLY A 160 2.02 5.60 -12.92
CA GLY A 160 3.34 5.50 -13.53
C GLY A 160 3.36 6.38 -14.77
N PHE A 161 4.49 7.00 -15.08
CA PHE A 161 4.56 7.96 -16.20
C PHE A 161 5.96 8.00 -16.78
N VAL A 162 6.05 8.36 -18.06
CA VAL A 162 7.33 8.75 -18.69
C VAL A 162 7.54 10.24 -18.42
N GLU A 163 8.72 10.62 -17.91
CA GLU A 163 9.05 12.01 -17.57
C GLU A 163 8.99 12.93 -18.81
N ASP A 164 9.49 12.43 -19.93
CA ASP A 164 9.64 13.14 -21.19
C ASP A 164 8.41 13.03 -22.11
N THR A 165 8.42 13.83 -23.17
CA THR A 165 7.43 13.74 -24.26
C THR A 165 7.72 12.54 -25.14
N ILE A 166 6.66 11.81 -25.49
CA ILE A 166 6.72 10.77 -26.50
C ILE A 166 6.27 11.34 -27.83
N THR A 167 7.09 11.22 -28.85
CA THR A 167 6.76 11.62 -30.22
C THR A 167 6.50 10.37 -31.05
N LEU A 168 5.33 10.29 -31.70
CA LEU A 168 4.97 9.21 -32.62
C LEU A 168 5.22 9.61 -34.08
N PRO A 169 5.74 8.71 -34.94
CA PRO A 169 6.06 7.31 -34.66
C PRO A 169 7.34 7.13 -33.81
N THR A 170 7.40 6.02 -33.08
CA THR A 170 8.56 5.63 -32.27
C THR A 170 8.79 4.13 -32.37
N ASP A 171 10.06 3.72 -32.30
CA ASP A 171 10.47 2.32 -32.19
C ASP A 171 10.88 1.95 -30.75
N SER A 172 10.76 2.90 -29.81
CA SER A 172 11.11 2.71 -28.40
C SER A 172 10.08 1.85 -27.67
N ILE A 173 10.57 1.04 -26.73
CA ILE A 173 9.75 0.32 -25.75
C ILE A 173 9.79 1.12 -24.45
N TYR A 174 8.62 1.42 -23.90
CA TYR A 174 8.51 2.22 -22.67
C TYR A 174 8.32 1.33 -21.45
N VAL A 175 8.89 1.76 -20.32
CA VAL A 175 8.67 1.13 -19.01
C VAL A 175 7.97 2.16 -18.11
N LEU A 176 6.90 1.73 -17.45
CA LEU A 176 6.11 2.56 -16.53
C LEU A 176 6.14 1.90 -15.15
N ASP A 177 6.86 2.52 -14.22
CA ASP A 177 6.89 2.07 -12.83
C ASP A 177 5.73 2.71 -12.07
N LEU A 178 4.80 1.86 -11.59
CA LEU A 178 3.63 2.26 -10.82
C LEU A 178 3.99 2.48 -9.36
N PHE A 179 3.60 3.62 -8.84
CA PHE A 179 3.74 3.96 -7.43
C PHE A 179 2.51 4.71 -6.94
N ARG A 180 2.30 4.74 -5.63
CA ARG A 180 1.26 5.56 -5.01
C ARG A 180 1.87 6.87 -4.54
N GLU A 181 1.35 8.01 -5.00
CA GLU A 181 1.78 9.32 -4.51
C GLU A 181 1.49 9.48 -3.01
N VAL A 182 2.29 10.31 -2.34
CA VAL A 182 1.86 10.88 -1.06
C VAL A 182 0.79 11.93 -1.36
N ALA A 183 -0.47 11.60 -1.08
CA ALA A 183 -1.58 12.52 -1.33
C ALA A 183 -1.43 13.84 -0.56
N ASP A 184 -2.06 14.90 -1.07
CA ASP A 184 -2.19 16.14 -0.33
C ASP A 184 -3.06 15.93 0.92
N TYR A 185 -2.82 16.75 1.94
CA TYR A 185 -3.62 16.70 3.17
C TYR A 185 -5.11 16.89 2.87
N SER A 186 -5.92 15.94 3.33
CA SER A 186 -7.37 16.07 3.33
C SER A 186 -7.98 15.34 4.52
N PRO A 187 -8.91 15.96 5.27
CA PRO A 187 -9.59 15.29 6.37
C PRO A 187 -10.62 14.27 5.82
N VAL A 188 -10.73 13.13 6.48
CA VAL A 188 -11.78 12.15 6.24
C VAL A 188 -12.90 12.36 7.26
N VAL A 189 -14.15 12.12 6.84
CA VAL A 189 -15.31 12.25 7.73
C VAL A 189 -15.11 11.42 9.00
N PRO A 190 -15.09 12.05 10.19
CA PRO A 190 -14.85 11.34 11.44
C PRO A 190 -15.99 10.37 11.78
N LYS A 191 -15.64 9.29 12.47
CA LYS A 191 -16.59 8.23 12.84
C LYS A 191 -16.54 7.94 14.34
N LEU A 192 -17.71 7.83 14.96
CA LEU A 192 -17.84 7.22 16.28
C LEU A 192 -17.64 5.70 16.16
N ALA A 193 -16.46 5.24 16.57
CA ALA A 193 -16.04 3.84 16.47
C ALA A 193 -16.45 3.02 17.70
N ALA A 194 -16.43 3.63 18.88
CA ALA A 194 -16.93 3.08 20.14
C ALA A 194 -17.59 4.20 20.96
N SER A 195 -18.34 3.86 22.01
CA SER A 195 -18.97 4.90 22.87
C SER A 195 -17.96 5.82 23.57
N ASN A 196 -16.69 5.41 23.64
CA ASN A 196 -15.57 6.16 24.20
C ASN A 196 -14.52 6.59 23.16
N LYS A 197 -14.77 6.43 21.85
CA LYS A 197 -13.77 6.68 20.79
C LYS A 197 -14.37 7.26 19.51
N ILE A 198 -13.86 8.42 19.11
CA ILE A 198 -14.04 9.00 17.78
C ILE A 198 -12.74 8.88 17.00
N VAL A 199 -12.84 8.42 15.76
CA VAL A 199 -11.74 8.25 14.82
C VAL A 199 -11.76 9.41 13.83
N PHE A 200 -10.66 10.15 13.77
CA PHE A 200 -10.40 11.23 12.82
C PHE A 200 -9.35 10.77 11.82
N GLY A 201 -9.80 10.23 10.69
CA GLY A 201 -8.92 9.87 9.58
C GLY A 201 -8.51 11.09 8.76
N TYR A 202 -7.37 11.02 8.10
CA TYR A 202 -6.92 12.00 7.13
C TYR A 202 -6.06 11.31 6.06
N ASN A 203 -5.84 11.97 4.93
CA ASN A 203 -4.85 11.56 3.94
C ASN A 203 -3.66 12.52 3.98
N GLY A 204 -2.52 12.06 3.50
CA GLY A 204 -1.32 12.85 3.27
C GLY A 204 -0.26 12.73 4.37
N PRO A 205 0.75 13.60 4.36
CA PRO A 205 1.92 13.44 5.22
C PRO A 205 1.55 13.50 6.70
N ASP A 206 2.48 13.05 7.55
CA ASP A 206 2.30 13.10 9.01
C ASP A 206 2.20 14.55 9.52
N GLU A 207 0.99 15.04 9.63
CA GLU A 207 0.68 16.39 10.09
C GLU A 207 0.45 16.41 11.60
N LYS A 208 0.95 17.46 12.27
CA LYS A 208 0.62 17.75 13.67
C LYS A 208 -0.78 18.38 13.78
N LEU A 209 -1.80 17.60 13.47
CA LEU A 209 -3.19 18.02 13.53
C LEU A 209 -3.66 18.25 14.96
N GLN A 210 -4.55 19.21 15.13
CA GLN A 210 -5.24 19.45 16.39
C GLN A 210 -6.73 19.16 16.22
N VAL A 211 -7.32 18.51 17.21
CA VAL A 211 -8.77 18.23 17.24
C VAL A 211 -9.34 18.89 18.48
N GLN A 212 -10.29 19.81 18.29
CA GLN A 212 -10.89 20.59 19.36
C GLN A 212 -12.42 20.46 19.33
N PRO A 213 -13.08 20.17 20.47
CA PRO A 213 -14.53 20.17 20.52
C PRO A 213 -15.08 21.60 20.46
N ILE A 214 -16.02 21.84 19.55
CA ILE A 214 -16.87 23.05 19.52
C ILE A 214 -18.08 22.86 20.43
N SER A 215 -18.64 21.64 20.45
CA SER A 215 -19.70 21.29 21.40
C SER A 215 -19.19 21.40 22.84
N LYS A 216 -20.05 21.89 23.74
CA LYS A 216 -19.73 21.96 25.17
C LYS A 216 -19.67 20.55 25.75
N ILE A 217 -18.46 20.11 26.10
CA ILE A 217 -18.22 18.88 26.83
C ILE A 217 -18.23 19.20 28.34
N PRO A 218 -18.97 18.46 29.18
CA PRO A 218 -18.93 18.66 30.64
C PRO A 218 -17.52 18.48 31.21
N ASP A 219 -17.15 19.27 32.21
CA ASP A 219 -15.82 19.18 32.86
C ASP A 219 -15.55 17.81 33.51
N THR A 220 -16.61 17.03 33.77
CA THR A 220 -16.52 15.66 34.28
C THR A 220 -16.05 14.65 33.23
N VAL A 221 -16.09 15.01 31.95
CA VAL A 221 -15.71 14.12 30.86
C VAL A 221 -14.20 14.19 30.66
N PHE A 222 -13.53 13.09 30.94
CA PHE A 222 -12.13 12.91 30.55
C PHE A 222 -12.03 12.80 29.03
N THR A 223 -10.99 13.41 28.44
CA THR A 223 -10.72 13.39 27.00
C THR A 223 -9.22 13.21 26.74
N TYR A 224 -8.85 12.46 25.71
CA TYR A 224 -7.46 12.22 25.33
C TYR A 224 -7.33 12.06 23.82
N LEU A 225 -6.38 12.78 23.20
CA LEU A 225 -6.13 12.71 21.76
C LEU A 225 -4.79 12.02 21.53
N ALA A 226 -4.77 10.98 20.71
CA ALA A 226 -3.54 10.31 20.30
C ALA A 226 -3.58 9.89 18.84
N LYS A 227 -2.41 9.93 18.20
CA LYS A 227 -2.23 9.35 16.87
C LYS A 227 -2.18 7.83 16.97
N GLU A 228 -2.82 7.16 16.02
CA GLU A 228 -2.68 5.72 15.87
C GLU A 228 -1.31 5.40 15.24
N PRO A 229 -0.47 4.58 15.89
CA PRO A 229 0.88 4.29 15.39
C PRO A 229 0.86 3.75 13.96
N GLY A 230 1.65 4.36 13.08
CA GLY A 230 1.80 3.93 11.68
C GLY A 230 0.58 4.17 10.79
N LYS A 231 -0.40 4.97 11.21
CA LYS A 231 -1.60 5.29 10.42
C LYS A 231 -1.89 6.78 10.36
N ASP A 232 -2.59 7.18 9.32
CA ASP A 232 -3.10 8.54 9.14
C ASP A 232 -4.42 8.72 9.88
N THR A 233 -4.36 8.55 11.21
CA THR A 233 -5.54 8.51 12.07
C THR A 233 -5.24 9.08 13.44
N LEU A 234 -6.09 10.00 13.90
CA LEU A 234 -6.14 10.44 15.29
C LEU A 234 -7.35 9.82 15.99
N ASN A 235 -7.10 9.22 17.14
CA ASN A 235 -8.13 8.70 18.04
C ASN A 235 -8.39 9.71 19.15
N TYR A 236 -9.62 10.20 19.22
CA TYR A 236 -10.13 11.02 20.31
C TYR A 236 -10.91 10.13 21.28
N TRP A 237 -10.30 9.87 22.42
CA TRP A 237 -10.84 9.08 23.51
C TRP A 237 -11.58 9.98 24.48
N PHE A 238 -12.73 9.53 24.95
CA PHE A 238 -13.50 10.28 25.94
C PHE A 238 -14.33 9.36 26.83
N THR A 239 -14.65 9.81 28.03
CA THR A 239 -15.61 9.09 28.89
C THR A 239 -17.04 9.27 28.35
N PRO A 240 -17.81 8.19 28.14
CA PRO A 240 -19.15 8.29 27.57
C PRO A 240 -20.08 9.22 28.37
N PHE A 241 -20.85 10.04 27.68
CA PHE A 241 -21.84 10.95 28.27
C PHE A 241 -23.00 11.17 27.29
N ASP A 242 -24.12 11.65 27.82
CA ASP A 242 -25.32 11.91 27.01
C ASP A 242 -25.15 13.19 26.17
N ALA A 243 -25.15 13.03 24.87
CA ALA A 243 -25.20 14.11 23.89
C ALA A 243 -25.86 13.61 22.60
N ASP A 244 -26.66 14.43 21.93
CA ASP A 244 -27.29 14.04 20.65
C ASP A 244 -26.29 14.12 19.47
N SER A 245 -25.40 15.10 19.52
CA SER A 245 -24.36 15.30 18.51
C SER A 245 -23.19 16.08 19.10
N LEU A 246 -22.00 15.78 18.58
CA LEU A 246 -20.76 16.46 18.95
C LEU A 246 -20.17 17.12 17.71
N ILE A 247 -19.80 18.38 17.84
CA ILE A 247 -19.16 19.16 16.79
C ILE A 247 -17.69 19.30 17.14
N PHE A 248 -16.82 18.98 16.20
CA PHE A 248 -15.36 19.10 16.34
C PHE A 248 -14.77 19.93 15.22
N GLU A 249 -13.76 20.71 15.56
CA GLU A 249 -12.86 21.39 14.63
C GLU A 249 -11.57 20.58 14.50
N ILE A 250 -11.17 20.29 13.26
CA ILE A 250 -9.84 19.77 12.93
C ILE A 250 -9.03 20.94 12.37
N ILE A 251 -7.85 21.16 12.94
CA ILE A 251 -6.96 22.25 12.57
C ILE A 251 -5.67 21.64 12.04
N ASN A 252 -5.30 22.01 10.82
CA ASN A 252 -3.95 21.81 10.29
C ASN A 252 -3.19 23.14 10.41
N PRO A 253 -2.29 23.29 11.41
CA PRO A 253 -1.58 24.55 11.63
C PRO A 253 -0.63 24.92 10.48
N ARG A 254 -0.06 23.92 9.79
CA ARG A 254 0.90 24.12 8.70
C ARG A 254 0.21 24.73 7.48
N LEU A 255 -0.97 24.22 7.14
CA LEU A 255 -1.77 24.70 6.00
C LEU A 255 -2.74 25.83 6.36
N VAL A 256 -2.83 26.20 7.63
CA VAL A 256 -3.81 27.18 8.15
C VAL A 256 -5.25 26.79 7.75
N GLN A 257 -5.51 25.48 7.72
CA GLN A 257 -6.81 24.92 7.35
C GLN A 257 -7.60 24.54 8.61
N ARG A 258 -8.93 24.75 8.55
CA ARG A 258 -9.88 24.45 9.62
C ARG A 258 -11.12 23.81 9.04
N ASP A 259 -11.43 22.61 9.49
CA ASP A 259 -12.60 21.85 9.04
C ASP A 259 -13.48 21.50 10.23
N THR A 260 -14.79 21.65 10.07
CA THR A 260 -15.77 21.38 11.13
C THR A 260 -16.63 20.17 10.77
N PHE A 261 -16.71 19.21 11.69
CA PHE A 261 -17.48 17.98 11.52
C PHE A 261 -18.51 17.82 12.63
N THR A 262 -19.71 17.37 12.24
CA THR A 262 -20.75 16.97 13.18
C THR A 262 -20.82 15.44 13.24
N ILE A 263 -20.59 14.89 14.43
CA ILE A 263 -20.68 13.46 14.72
C ILE A 263 -21.97 13.20 15.49
N LYS A 264 -22.86 12.39 14.90
CA LYS A 264 -24.05 11.91 15.60
C LYS A 264 -23.66 10.81 16.58
N THR A 265 -24.15 10.91 17.80
CA THR A 265 -24.01 9.83 18.77
C THR A 265 -24.96 8.69 18.44
N ARG A 266 -24.58 7.49 18.86
CA ARG A 266 -25.37 6.26 18.71
C ARG A 266 -24.93 5.27 19.78
N GLU A 267 -25.81 4.34 20.13
CA GLU A 267 -25.46 3.26 21.05
C GLU A 267 -24.40 2.35 20.43
N LEU A 268 -23.26 2.26 21.10
CA LEU A 268 -22.14 1.39 20.74
C LEU A 268 -21.54 0.80 22.02
N PRO A 269 -20.95 -0.40 21.95
CA PRO A 269 -20.13 -0.91 23.03
C PRO A 269 -18.94 0.03 23.30
N MET A 270 -18.52 0.05 24.56
CA MET A 270 -17.28 0.73 24.96
C MET A 270 -16.09 -0.16 24.60
N ASP A 271 -15.03 0.43 24.05
CA ASP A 271 -13.78 -0.30 23.86
C ASP A 271 -13.15 -0.59 25.23
N SER A 272 -12.76 -1.84 25.45
CA SER A 272 -11.99 -2.29 26.62
C SER A 272 -10.50 -2.43 26.28
N LEU A 273 -9.64 -2.37 27.30
CA LEU A 273 -8.21 -2.61 27.14
C LEU A 273 -7.95 -4.06 26.66
N LEU A 274 -7.36 -4.18 25.48
CA LEU A 274 -6.91 -5.42 24.86
C LEU A 274 -5.41 -5.31 24.60
N ILE A 275 -4.67 -6.36 24.97
CA ILE A 275 -3.23 -6.43 24.82
C ILE A 275 -2.86 -7.57 23.88
N SER A 276 -2.05 -7.26 22.88
CA SER A 276 -1.56 -8.20 21.88
C SER A 276 -0.04 -8.28 21.94
N ALA A 277 0.49 -9.49 22.09
CA ALA A 277 1.93 -9.73 22.03
C ALA A 277 2.41 -9.91 20.59
N SER A 278 3.61 -9.38 20.27
CA SER A 278 4.27 -9.61 18.98
C SER A 278 4.60 -11.07 18.73
N HIS A 279 4.87 -11.83 19.80
CA HIS A 279 5.19 -13.25 19.75
C HIS A 279 4.37 -13.99 20.80
N ARG A 280 3.80 -15.14 20.42
CA ARG A 280 2.93 -15.93 21.32
C ARG A 280 3.48 -17.30 21.70
N SER A 281 4.30 -17.90 20.84
CA SER A 281 4.78 -19.29 21.01
C SER A 281 6.28 -19.42 20.85
N SER A 282 6.86 -18.76 19.85
CA SER A 282 8.29 -18.78 19.57
C SER A 282 8.81 -17.36 19.39
N ILE A 283 10.08 -17.16 19.71
CA ILE A 283 10.76 -15.88 19.54
C ILE A 283 12.18 -16.13 19.03
N ASN A 284 12.59 -15.39 18.01
CA ASN A 284 13.97 -15.47 17.52
C ASN A 284 14.93 -14.75 18.49
N PHE A 285 16.21 -15.11 18.45
CA PHE A 285 17.25 -14.49 19.27
C PHE A 285 17.32 -12.97 19.08
N LEU A 286 17.19 -12.51 17.84
CA LEU A 286 17.32 -11.11 17.46
C LEU A 286 15.98 -10.34 17.50
N ASP A 287 14.87 -11.00 17.83
CA ASP A 287 13.57 -10.35 17.90
C ASP A 287 13.34 -9.72 19.29
N THR A 288 12.65 -8.58 19.29
CA THR A 288 12.20 -7.90 20.50
C THR A 288 10.74 -8.25 20.79
N LEU A 289 10.45 -8.62 22.04
CA LEU A 289 9.09 -8.88 22.48
C LEU A 289 8.41 -7.54 22.75
N THR A 290 7.24 -7.33 22.16
CA THR A 290 6.42 -6.15 22.41
C THR A 290 4.99 -6.55 22.74
N LEU A 291 4.34 -5.75 23.59
CA LEU A 291 2.92 -5.87 23.91
C LEU A 291 2.23 -4.58 23.50
N SER A 292 1.42 -4.64 22.46
CA SER A 292 0.67 -3.49 21.96
C SER A 292 -0.73 -3.46 22.55
N ALA A 293 -1.21 -2.27 22.88
CA ALA A 293 -2.57 -2.06 23.37
C ALA A 293 -3.46 -1.38 22.33
N ASN A 294 -4.76 -1.68 22.33
CA ASN A 294 -5.75 -0.97 21.50
C ASN A 294 -6.15 0.40 22.07
N ILE A 295 -5.96 0.62 23.37
CA ILE A 295 -6.17 1.88 24.08
C ILE A 295 -4.79 2.39 24.55
N PRO A 296 -4.52 3.70 24.50
CA PRO A 296 -3.27 4.27 25.01
C PRO A 296 -2.96 3.85 26.45
N VAL A 297 -1.77 3.29 26.66
CA VAL A 297 -1.24 2.92 27.97
C VAL A 297 -0.60 4.15 28.62
N GLN A 298 -1.08 4.50 29.81
CA GLN A 298 -0.59 5.66 30.55
C GLN A 298 0.56 5.29 31.50
N ALA A 299 0.51 4.09 32.08
CA ALA A 299 1.50 3.65 33.06
C ALA A 299 1.75 2.14 33.00
N SER A 300 2.97 1.76 33.37
CA SER A 300 3.39 0.37 33.52
C SER A 300 4.08 0.13 34.87
N ASP A 301 3.65 -0.88 35.62
CA ASP A 301 4.32 -1.39 36.82
C ASP A 301 5.17 -2.61 36.45
N THR A 302 6.47 -2.38 36.26
CA THR A 302 7.42 -3.41 35.84
C THR A 302 7.67 -4.48 36.91
N ALA A 303 7.38 -4.20 38.19
CA ALA A 303 7.51 -5.21 39.26
C ALA A 303 6.47 -6.33 39.16
N ARG A 304 5.39 -6.10 38.38
CA ARG A 304 4.33 -7.07 38.09
C ARG A 304 4.59 -7.87 36.82
N VAL A 305 5.72 -7.64 36.16
CA VAL A 305 6.16 -8.38 34.98
C VAL A 305 7.35 -9.24 35.38
N SER A 306 7.24 -10.54 35.15
CA SER A 306 8.29 -11.49 35.48
C SER A 306 8.41 -12.54 34.41
N MET A 307 9.63 -13.04 34.23
CA MET A 307 9.91 -14.13 33.31
C MET A 307 10.79 -15.15 34.00
N ILE A 308 10.46 -16.42 33.82
CA ILE A 308 11.27 -17.55 34.29
C ILE A 308 11.63 -18.46 33.12
N SER A 309 12.79 -19.10 33.19
CA SER A 309 13.18 -20.17 32.26
C SER A 309 12.49 -21.50 32.61
N LYS A 310 12.71 -22.55 31.79
CA LYS A 310 12.17 -23.89 32.03
C LYS A 310 12.63 -24.48 33.36
N ASP A 311 13.82 -24.09 33.81
CA ASP A 311 14.44 -24.51 35.07
C ASP A 311 14.03 -23.62 36.26
N SER A 312 12.97 -22.81 36.07
CA SER A 312 12.43 -21.89 37.09
C SER A 312 13.43 -20.82 37.55
N LEU A 313 14.44 -20.50 36.74
CA LEU A 313 15.38 -19.42 37.02
C LEU A 313 14.79 -18.08 36.55
N PRO A 314 14.69 -17.06 37.44
CA PRO A 314 14.26 -15.73 37.06
C PRO A 314 15.15 -15.11 35.99
N GLN A 315 14.54 -14.48 35.00
CA GLN A 315 15.24 -13.75 33.93
C GLN A 315 15.23 -12.25 34.21
N LEU A 316 16.35 -11.59 33.92
CA LEU A 316 16.43 -10.14 34.00
C LEU A 316 15.76 -9.53 32.76
N LEU A 317 14.77 -8.66 33.00
CA LEU A 317 14.03 -7.98 31.95
C LEU A 317 14.38 -6.49 31.93
N GLN A 318 14.64 -5.96 30.75
CA GLN A 318 14.66 -4.53 30.48
C GLN A 318 13.31 -4.17 29.87
N ILE A 319 12.51 -3.40 30.61
CA ILE A 319 11.15 -3.06 30.20
C ILE A 319 11.05 -1.55 30.02
N SER A 320 10.51 -1.13 28.87
CA SER A 320 10.23 0.28 28.59
C SER A 320 8.84 0.45 27.96
N LEU A 321 8.17 1.55 28.29
CA LEU A 321 6.90 1.91 27.69
C LEU A 321 7.13 2.90 26.54
N ASP A 322 6.95 2.44 25.31
CA ASP A 322 6.91 3.29 24.13
C ASP A 322 5.52 3.91 24.01
N THR A 323 5.38 5.12 24.55
CA THR A 323 4.11 5.88 24.54
C THR A 323 3.72 6.36 23.14
N ILE A 324 4.68 6.49 22.22
CA ILE A 324 4.42 6.89 20.83
C ILE A 324 3.87 5.71 20.04
N GLY A 325 4.50 4.54 20.17
CA GLY A 325 4.07 3.29 19.55
C GLY A 325 2.94 2.56 20.29
N ASN A 326 2.49 3.10 21.43
CA ASN A 326 1.53 2.49 22.36
C ASN A 326 1.82 1.01 22.69
N ARG A 327 3.07 0.73 23.08
CA ARG A 327 3.52 -0.64 23.32
C ARG A 327 4.52 -0.74 24.48
N LEU A 328 4.44 -1.83 25.21
CA LEU A 328 5.46 -2.21 26.19
C LEU A 328 6.54 -3.03 25.47
N VAL A 329 7.77 -2.57 25.52
CA VAL A 329 8.94 -3.26 24.99
C VAL A 329 9.60 -4.05 26.11
N ILE A 330 9.82 -5.34 25.89
CA ILE A 330 10.42 -6.26 26.85
C ILE A 330 11.66 -6.90 26.20
N ASP A 331 12.82 -6.42 26.61
CA ASP A 331 14.11 -6.95 26.17
C ASP A 331 14.70 -7.87 27.24
N PHE A 332 15.22 -9.01 26.79
CA PHE A 332 15.83 -10.03 27.65
C PHE A 332 16.80 -10.88 26.82
N GLU A 333 17.77 -11.47 27.52
CA GLU A 333 18.74 -12.38 26.93
C GLU A 333 18.09 -13.73 26.62
N LYS A 334 18.34 -14.24 25.41
CA LYS A 334 17.71 -15.45 24.88
C LYS A 334 18.78 -16.52 24.69
N GLU A 335 18.60 -17.64 25.36
CA GLU A 335 19.46 -18.82 25.30
C GLU A 335 18.87 -19.86 24.33
N PRO A 336 19.71 -20.70 23.70
CA PRO A 336 19.24 -21.73 22.78
C PRO A 336 18.53 -22.88 23.51
N ASN A 337 17.53 -23.50 22.85
CA ASN A 337 16.74 -24.61 23.40
C ASN A 337 16.11 -24.29 24.78
N GLU A 338 15.61 -23.07 24.93
CA GLU A 338 15.06 -22.57 26.17
C GLU A 338 13.56 -22.31 26.06
N THR A 339 12.87 -22.35 27.19
CA THR A 339 11.45 -22.00 27.29
C THR A 339 11.27 -20.95 28.36
N TYR A 340 10.73 -19.81 27.96
CA TYR A 340 10.45 -18.68 28.80
C TYR A 340 8.96 -18.62 29.12
N LEU A 341 8.63 -18.51 30.40
CA LEU A 341 7.27 -18.26 30.87
C LEU A 341 7.19 -16.81 31.33
N LEU A 342 6.62 -15.95 30.49
CA LEU A 342 6.33 -14.56 30.82
C LEU A 342 4.98 -14.51 31.55
N SER A 343 4.99 -13.94 32.76
CA SER A 343 3.81 -13.69 33.57
C SER A 343 3.67 -12.20 33.81
N ILE A 344 2.51 -11.66 33.45
CA ILE A 344 2.13 -10.26 33.64
C ILE A 344 0.93 -10.27 34.55
N LEU A 345 1.12 -9.82 35.79
CA LEU A 345 0.08 -9.86 36.79
C LEU A 345 -0.97 -8.75 36.55
N PRO A 346 -2.17 -8.88 37.14
CA PRO A 346 -3.18 -7.84 37.06
C PRO A 346 -2.63 -6.50 37.56
N GLY A 347 -2.93 -5.41 36.84
CA GLY A 347 -2.44 -4.08 37.18
C GLY A 347 -1.02 -3.75 36.72
N ALA A 348 -0.39 -4.59 35.89
CA ALA A 348 0.92 -4.28 35.31
C ALA A 348 0.86 -3.15 34.27
N LEU A 349 -0.24 -3.02 33.53
CA LEU A 349 -0.50 -1.99 32.53
C LEU A 349 -1.80 -1.28 32.89
N THR A 350 -1.77 0.06 32.86
CA THR A 350 -2.93 0.91 33.11
C THR A 350 -3.17 1.81 31.91
N ASP A 351 -4.38 1.77 31.36
CA ASP A 351 -4.77 2.64 30.25
C ASP A 351 -5.15 4.06 30.72
N ILE A 352 -5.39 4.95 29.77
CA ILE A 352 -5.82 6.33 30.00
C ILE A 352 -7.17 6.47 30.75
N PHE A 353 -7.97 5.42 30.84
CA PHE A 353 -9.22 5.40 31.62
C PHE A 353 -9.03 4.81 33.02
N GLY A 354 -7.80 4.42 33.38
CA GLY A 354 -7.50 3.75 34.65
C GLY A 354 -7.84 2.27 34.67
N THR A 355 -8.23 1.68 33.53
CA THR A 355 -8.48 0.24 33.42
C THR A 355 -7.15 -0.48 33.39
N THR A 356 -7.06 -1.59 34.12
CA THR A 356 -5.86 -2.40 34.18
C THR A 356 -6.00 -3.70 33.41
N ASN A 357 -4.89 -4.25 32.93
CA ASN A 357 -4.87 -5.61 32.42
C ASN A 357 -5.23 -6.63 33.53
N ASP A 358 -5.82 -7.76 33.12
CA ASP A 358 -5.83 -8.99 33.90
C ASP A 358 -4.54 -9.79 33.66
N THR A 359 -4.42 -10.97 34.26
CA THR A 359 -3.28 -11.86 34.14
C THR A 359 -3.05 -12.27 32.69
N LEU A 360 -1.85 -11.99 32.17
CA LEU A 360 -1.41 -12.46 30.85
C LEU A 360 -0.24 -13.41 31.04
N ASN A 361 -0.32 -14.58 30.41
CA ASN A 361 0.74 -15.58 30.43
C ASN A 361 1.12 -15.95 29.01
N TYR A 362 2.41 -15.86 28.70
CA TYR A 362 2.97 -16.25 27.42
C TYR A 362 4.07 -17.29 27.62
N ARG A 363 4.03 -18.35 26.83
CA ARG A 363 5.10 -19.34 26.75
C ARG A 363 5.85 -19.13 25.46
N LEU A 364 7.10 -18.69 25.55
CA LEU A 364 7.97 -18.43 24.41
C LEU A 364 9.09 -19.45 24.38
N THR A 365 9.30 -20.10 23.24
CA THR A 365 10.37 -21.07 23.04
C THR A 365 11.41 -20.55 22.05
N THR A 366 12.68 -20.83 22.32
CA THR A 366 13.80 -20.61 21.40
C THR A 366 14.30 -21.95 20.86
N GLY A 367 14.59 -22.01 19.55
CA GLY A 367 15.28 -23.14 18.95
C GLY A 367 16.76 -23.21 19.32
N SER A 368 17.43 -24.27 18.89
CA SER A 368 18.89 -24.35 18.83
C SER A 368 19.44 -23.45 17.71
N TYR A 369 20.71 -23.07 17.76
CA TYR A 369 21.33 -22.35 16.63
C TYR A 369 21.26 -23.11 15.30
N ALA A 370 21.24 -24.45 15.35
CA ALA A 370 21.10 -25.29 14.17
C ALA A 370 19.67 -25.28 13.59
N ASP A 371 18.67 -24.76 14.31
CA ASP A 371 17.30 -24.65 13.79
C ASP A 371 17.13 -23.44 12.86
N TYR A 372 18.13 -22.56 12.78
CA TYR A 372 18.12 -21.35 11.97
C TYR A 372 19.10 -21.45 10.81
N GLY A 373 18.90 -20.63 9.78
CA GLY A 373 19.83 -20.48 8.67
C GLY A 373 20.48 -19.10 8.67
N ASN A 374 21.61 -18.98 7.96
CA ASN A 374 22.31 -17.73 7.73
C ASN A 374 22.34 -17.45 6.22
N LEU A 375 22.11 -16.19 5.85
CA LEU A 375 22.14 -15.74 4.47
C LEU A 375 23.12 -14.57 4.33
N ARG A 376 24.10 -14.74 3.45
CA ARG A 376 25.08 -13.72 3.08
C ARG A 376 24.82 -13.26 1.66
N ILE A 377 24.68 -11.95 1.48
CA ILE A 377 24.44 -11.33 0.18
C ILE A 377 25.63 -10.45 -0.18
N ARG A 378 26.09 -10.57 -1.42
CA ARG A 378 26.99 -9.60 -2.04
C ARG A 378 26.30 -8.95 -3.23
N LEU A 379 26.30 -7.62 -3.27
CA LEU A 379 25.80 -6.87 -4.43
C LEU A 379 26.92 -6.75 -5.49
N SER A 380 26.54 -6.77 -6.76
CA SER A 380 27.45 -6.58 -7.91
C SER A 380 26.70 -5.98 -9.09
N GLY A 381 27.41 -5.55 -10.14
CA GLY A 381 26.80 -4.87 -11.29
C GLY A 381 26.67 -3.36 -11.07
N ASP A 382 25.55 -2.78 -11.51
CA ASP A 382 25.29 -1.35 -11.42
C ASP A 382 24.72 -0.96 -10.05
N VAL A 383 25.59 -0.96 -9.04
CA VAL A 383 25.22 -0.65 -7.65
C VAL A 383 25.61 0.79 -7.32
N SER A 384 24.62 1.62 -7.02
CA SER A 384 24.81 2.95 -6.43
C SER A 384 24.55 2.93 -4.91
N TYR A 385 25.24 3.80 -4.17
CA TYR A 385 25.10 3.91 -2.71
C TYR A 385 24.61 5.31 -2.31
N PRO A 386 23.83 5.45 -1.23
CA PRO A 386 23.47 4.38 -0.29
C PRO A 386 22.37 3.44 -0.80
N VAL A 387 22.39 2.21 -0.29
CA VAL A 387 21.43 1.16 -0.62
C VAL A 387 20.87 0.57 0.67
N LEU A 388 19.57 0.29 0.64
CA LEU A 388 18.85 -0.42 1.69
C LEU A 388 18.55 -1.83 1.17
N VAL A 389 19.17 -2.85 1.78
CA VAL A 389 18.94 -4.25 1.41
C VAL A 389 17.96 -4.84 2.41
N GLU A 390 16.81 -5.27 1.90
CA GLU A 390 15.72 -5.81 2.71
C GLU A 390 15.47 -7.28 2.39
N LEU A 391 15.34 -8.06 3.46
CA LEU A 391 14.80 -9.40 3.42
C LEU A 391 13.34 -9.35 3.84
N THR A 392 12.45 -9.83 2.98
CA THR A 392 11.01 -9.78 3.17
C THR A 392 10.38 -11.17 3.11
N THR A 393 9.20 -11.31 3.70
CA THR A 393 8.35 -12.49 3.48
C THR A 393 7.85 -12.51 2.03
N PRO A 394 7.31 -13.64 1.51
CA PRO A 394 6.68 -13.66 0.19
C PRO A 394 5.50 -12.68 0.05
N GLN A 395 4.93 -12.23 1.17
CA GLN A 395 3.87 -11.22 1.23
C GLN A 395 4.42 -9.78 1.21
N GLY A 396 5.74 -9.58 1.20
CA GLY A 396 6.38 -8.27 1.17
C GLY A 396 6.61 -7.63 2.54
N GLU A 397 6.33 -8.33 3.64
CA GLU A 397 6.60 -7.82 5.00
C GLU A 397 8.10 -7.86 5.30
N VAL A 398 8.66 -6.74 5.76
CA VAL A 398 10.10 -6.64 6.07
C VAL A 398 10.45 -7.45 7.32
N VAL A 399 11.37 -8.40 7.16
CA VAL A 399 11.90 -9.26 8.24
C VAL A 399 13.17 -8.65 8.83
N ARG A 400 14.08 -8.21 7.95
CA ARG A 400 15.34 -7.55 8.29
C ARG A 400 15.69 -6.55 7.20
N SER A 401 16.39 -5.51 7.60
CA SER A 401 16.83 -4.42 6.71
C SER A 401 18.21 -3.96 7.13
N ILE A 402 19.11 -3.79 6.16
CA ILE A 402 20.50 -3.34 6.38
C ILE A 402 20.78 -2.19 5.43
N VAL A 403 21.18 -1.04 5.99
CA VAL A 403 21.62 0.13 5.23
C VAL A 403 23.13 0.02 4.96
N ALA A 404 23.54 0.28 3.72
CA ALA A 404 24.93 0.37 3.33
C ALA A 404 25.24 1.72 2.66
N GLN A 405 26.32 2.36 3.10
CA GLN A 405 26.84 3.60 2.47
C GLN A 405 27.94 3.30 1.44
N GLU A 406 28.49 2.09 1.45
CA GLU A 406 29.54 1.59 0.57
C GLU A 406 29.43 0.06 0.44
N ASP A 407 30.23 -0.53 -0.45
CA ASP A 407 30.24 -1.98 -0.66
C ASP A 407 30.59 -2.74 0.62
N GLN A 408 29.73 -3.68 0.98
CA GLN A 408 29.90 -4.55 2.14
C GLN A 408 29.20 -5.89 1.92
N LEU A 409 29.57 -6.87 2.74
CA LEU A 409 28.85 -8.14 2.84
C LEU A 409 27.64 -7.96 3.74
N PHE A 410 26.45 -8.26 3.22
CA PHE A 410 25.21 -8.18 4.00
C PHE A 410 24.94 -9.53 4.65
N GLU A 411 24.94 -9.58 5.99
CA GLU A 411 24.76 -10.83 6.74
C GLU A 411 23.43 -10.84 7.49
N PHE A 412 22.52 -11.72 7.06
CA PHE A 412 21.26 -12.02 7.72
C PHE A 412 21.39 -13.33 8.50
N ASN A 413 21.77 -13.22 9.77
CA ASN A 413 22.01 -14.37 10.64
C ASN A 413 20.76 -14.77 11.42
N LEU A 414 20.69 -16.05 11.81
CA LEU A 414 19.64 -16.62 12.65
C LEU A 414 18.23 -16.48 12.06
N LEU A 415 18.09 -16.65 10.74
CA LEU A 415 16.80 -16.62 10.06
C LEU A 415 15.99 -17.89 10.33
N ASN A 416 14.68 -17.73 10.53
CA ASN A 416 13.77 -18.87 10.61
C ASN A 416 13.75 -19.62 9.26
N PRO A 417 13.68 -20.97 9.23
CA PRO A 417 13.53 -21.71 7.99
C PRO A 417 12.23 -21.33 7.26
N ALA A 418 12.37 -20.68 6.12
CA ALA A 418 11.25 -20.20 5.30
C ALA A 418 11.76 -19.79 3.92
N LYS A 419 10.82 -19.43 3.04
CA LYS A 419 11.13 -18.73 1.80
C LYS A 419 11.13 -17.23 2.05
N TYR A 420 12.10 -16.54 1.47
CA TYR A 420 12.24 -15.11 1.55
C TYR A 420 12.38 -14.48 0.17
N LEU A 421 11.97 -13.22 0.07
CA LEU A 421 12.30 -12.34 -1.04
C LEU A 421 13.40 -11.38 -0.58
N LEU A 422 14.30 -11.05 -1.51
CA LEU A 422 15.36 -10.08 -1.28
C LEU A 422 15.18 -8.92 -2.24
N ARG A 423 15.28 -7.69 -1.74
CA ARG A 423 15.29 -6.48 -2.58
C ARG A 423 16.39 -5.51 -2.16
N ALA A 424 16.87 -4.75 -3.13
CA ALA A 424 17.76 -3.62 -2.93
C ALA A 424 17.02 -2.34 -3.33
N ILE A 425 17.00 -1.36 -2.44
CA ILE A 425 16.40 -0.05 -2.64
C ILE A 425 17.52 0.99 -2.70
N PHE A 426 17.58 1.74 -3.79
CA PHE A 426 18.60 2.76 -4.01
C PHE A 426 18.14 4.10 -3.43
N ASP A 427 18.55 4.37 -2.18
CA ASP A 427 18.15 5.52 -1.37
C ASP A 427 18.90 6.78 -1.83
N LYS A 428 18.30 7.50 -2.78
CA LYS A 428 18.91 8.66 -3.43
C LYS A 428 19.00 9.84 -2.46
N ASN A 429 18.07 9.94 -1.53
CA ASN A 429 17.94 11.08 -0.62
C ASN A 429 18.57 10.84 0.78
N LYS A 430 19.06 9.62 1.04
CA LYS A 430 19.81 9.18 2.23
C LYS A 430 18.98 9.17 3.52
N ASN A 431 17.68 8.90 3.44
CA ASN A 431 16.80 8.89 4.60
C ASN A 431 16.52 7.49 5.17
N GLN A 432 17.14 6.44 4.62
CA GLN A 432 17.08 5.04 5.06
C GLN A 432 15.68 4.41 4.93
N ARG A 433 14.84 4.94 4.05
CA ARG A 433 13.56 4.33 3.65
C ARG A 433 13.41 4.45 2.14
N TRP A 434 12.47 3.71 1.59
CA TRP A 434 12.03 3.93 0.20
C TRP A 434 11.13 5.16 0.14
N ASP A 435 11.40 6.07 -0.79
CA ASP A 435 10.47 7.15 -1.13
C ASP A 435 9.78 6.93 -2.48
N THR A 436 8.47 7.17 -2.46
CA THR A 436 7.61 7.14 -3.64
C THR A 436 7.83 8.36 -4.53
N GLY A 437 7.30 8.32 -5.76
CA GLY A 437 7.37 9.42 -6.71
C GLY A 437 6.36 10.53 -6.47
N ASN A 438 6.44 11.57 -7.30
CA ASN A 438 5.47 12.67 -7.37
C ASN A 438 5.23 13.04 -8.84
N PHE A 439 4.03 12.82 -9.34
CA PHE A 439 3.65 13.07 -10.72
C PHE A 439 3.69 14.57 -11.05
N LYS A 440 3.18 15.43 -10.15
CA LYS A 440 3.11 16.88 -10.37
C LYS A 440 4.50 17.52 -10.46
N GLU A 441 5.43 17.04 -9.64
CA GLU A 441 6.83 17.50 -9.61
C GLU A 441 7.71 16.71 -10.60
N LYS A 442 7.14 15.71 -11.30
CA LYS A 442 7.83 14.81 -12.23
C LYS A 442 9.01 14.08 -11.59
N ILE A 443 8.81 13.60 -10.38
CA ILE A 443 9.77 12.82 -9.62
C ILE A 443 9.38 11.34 -9.73
N GLN A 444 10.29 10.51 -10.22
CA GLN A 444 10.15 9.05 -10.17
C GLN A 444 10.41 8.51 -8.76
N PRO A 445 9.79 7.38 -8.39
CA PRO A 445 10.08 6.69 -7.14
C PRO A 445 11.53 6.21 -7.12
N GLU A 446 12.05 5.93 -5.93
CA GLU A 446 13.37 5.32 -5.80
C GLU A 446 13.41 3.91 -6.40
N LYS A 447 14.52 3.59 -7.08
CA LYS A 447 14.70 2.31 -7.79
C LYS A 447 14.71 1.17 -6.77
N VAL A 448 13.86 0.18 -7.00
CA VAL A 448 13.83 -1.08 -6.25
C VAL A 448 14.12 -2.21 -7.21
N VAL A 449 15.07 -3.08 -6.83
CA VAL A 449 15.41 -4.27 -7.60
C VAL A 449 15.23 -5.49 -6.73
N TYR A 450 14.45 -6.45 -7.20
CA TYR A 450 14.28 -7.75 -6.54
C TYR A 450 15.31 -8.76 -7.02
N PHE A 451 15.78 -9.60 -6.11
CA PHE A 451 16.49 -10.80 -6.48
C PHE A 451 15.52 -11.72 -7.26
N PRO A 452 15.91 -12.24 -8.44
CA PRO A 452 14.96 -12.89 -9.35
C PRO A 452 14.22 -14.08 -8.73
N GLN A 453 14.91 -14.87 -7.90
CA GLN A 453 14.38 -16.09 -7.31
C GLN A 453 14.01 -15.90 -5.84
N GLU A 454 13.07 -16.70 -5.36
CA GLU A 454 12.86 -16.81 -3.91
C GLU A 454 14.05 -17.52 -3.27
N ILE A 455 14.49 -17.04 -2.11
CA ILE A 455 15.58 -17.66 -1.36
C ILE A 455 14.96 -18.58 -0.31
N GLU A 456 15.10 -19.89 -0.53
CA GLU A 456 14.70 -20.90 0.46
C GLU A 456 15.81 -21.07 1.50
N VAL A 457 15.58 -20.57 2.72
CA VAL A 457 16.48 -20.76 3.85
C VAL A 457 16.01 -21.98 4.65
N ARG A 458 16.93 -22.89 4.94
CA ARG A 458 16.66 -24.06 5.79
C ARG A 458 17.49 -24.00 7.07
N ALA A 459 17.08 -24.79 8.05
CA ALA A 459 17.78 -24.97 9.31
C ALA A 459 19.23 -25.45 9.05
N ASN A 460 20.18 -24.87 9.79
CA ASN A 460 21.61 -25.17 9.74
C ASN A 460 22.26 -24.92 8.38
N TRP A 461 21.67 -24.08 7.52
CA TRP A 461 22.27 -23.69 6.25
C TRP A 461 23.04 -22.39 6.36
N GLU A 462 24.17 -22.33 5.66
CA GLU A 462 24.87 -21.09 5.35
C GLU A 462 24.77 -20.88 3.84
N LEU A 463 23.99 -19.88 3.45
CA LEU A 463 23.79 -19.52 2.04
C LEU A 463 24.59 -18.27 1.72
N GLU A 464 25.27 -18.30 0.59
CA GLU A 464 25.89 -17.13 -0.01
C GLU A 464 25.29 -16.90 -1.38
N GLN A 465 24.79 -15.70 -1.63
CA GLN A 465 24.17 -15.31 -2.89
C GLN A 465 24.86 -14.06 -3.45
N LEU A 466 25.13 -14.10 -4.75
CA LEU A 466 25.55 -12.93 -5.52
C LEU A 466 24.31 -12.30 -6.16
N PHE A 467 23.97 -11.09 -5.73
CA PHE A 467 22.88 -10.32 -6.32
C PHE A 467 23.45 -9.34 -7.33
N VAL A 468 23.34 -9.70 -8.61
CA VAL A 468 23.74 -8.85 -9.73
C VAL A 468 22.60 -7.89 -10.05
N ILE A 469 22.87 -6.60 -9.95
CA ILE A 469 21.96 -5.52 -10.32
C ILE A 469 22.19 -5.20 -11.80
N GLU A 470 21.15 -5.38 -12.60
CA GLU A 470 21.09 -5.01 -14.01
C GLU A 470 20.53 -3.58 -14.16
N GLU A 471 20.87 -2.95 -15.28
CA GLU A 471 20.53 -1.55 -15.61
C GLU A 471 19.01 -1.31 -15.69
#